data_AF-V9EZJ5-F1
#
_entry.id   AF-V9EZJ5-F1
#
_cell.length_a   1.000
_cell.length_b   1.000
_cell.length_c   1.000
_cell.angle_alpha   90.00
_cell.angle_beta   90.00
_cell.angle_gamma   90.00
#
_symmetry.space_group_name_H-M   'P 1'
#
loop_
_entity.id
_entity.type
_entity.pdbx_description
1 polymer ?
#
loop_
_entity_poly.entity_id
_entity_poly.type
_entity_poly.pdbx_seq_one_letter_code
_entity_poly.pdbx_strand_id
1 'polypeptide(L)' 'MELRRDWEAYGHRLESFETMLQSRKAQIESLLHYMPLPAIEELVDPLQNMENLEDFEHQ' A
#
# COMPACT_ATOMS: atom_id res chain seq x y z
N MET A 1 1.49 -41.36 6.92
CA MET A 1 1.81 -40.86 5.55
C MET A 1 1.08 -39.58 5.20
N GLU A 2 0.03 -39.17 5.92
CA GLU A 2 -0.74 -37.94 5.64
C GLU A 2 0.06 -36.66 5.92
N LEU A 3 0.72 -36.57 7.08
CA LEU A 3 1.51 -35.39 7.46
C LEU A 3 2.53 -34.94 6.40
N ARG A 4 3.19 -35.91 5.73
CA ARG A 4 4.14 -35.60 4.66
C ARG A 4 3.47 -35.00 3.43
N ARG A 5 2.30 -35.53 3.04
CA ARG A 5 1.53 -35.01 1.90
C ARG A 5 0.96 -33.63 2.21
N ASP A 6 0.51 -33.43 3.45
CA ASP A 6 0.00 -32.13 3.90
C ASP A 6 1.11 -31.07 3.91
N TRP A 7 2.32 -31.46 4.34
CA TRP A 7 3.49 -30.61 4.30
C TRP A 7 3.88 -30.22 2.86
N GLU A 8 3.93 -31.19 1.94
CA GLU A 8 4.21 -30.95 0.51
C GLU A 8 3.13 -30.03 -0.11
N ALA A 9 1.85 -30.26 0.18
CA ALA A 9 0.75 -29.41 -0.28
C ALA A 9 0.78 -28.00 0.32
N TYR A 10 1.29 -27.85 1.55
CA TYR A 10 1.52 -26.53 2.14
C TYR A 10 2.67 -25.80 1.44
N GLY A 11 3.77 -26.50 1.14
CA GLY A 11 4.90 -25.96 0.39
C GLY A 11 4.48 -25.39 -0.97
N HIS A 12 3.73 -26.15 -1.77
CA HIS A 12 3.23 -25.68 -3.06
C HIS A 12 2.29 -24.47 -2.97
N ARG A 13 1.46 -24.40 -1.92
CA ARG A 13 0.62 -23.22 -1.67
C ARG A 13 1.46 -21.99 -1.35
N LEU A 14 2.52 -22.16 -0.55
CA LEU A 14 3.42 -21.06 -0.20
C LEU A 14 4.14 -20.51 -1.44
N GLU A 15 4.68 -21.37 -2.29
CA GLU A 15 5.31 -20.99 -3.57
C GLU A 15 4.33 -20.24 -4.49
N SER A 16 3.08 -20.71 -4.54
CA SER A 16 2.01 -20.07 -5.33
C SER A 16 1.70 -18.66 -4.82
N PHE A 17 1.62 -18.48 -3.49
CA PHE A 17 1.39 -17.17 -2.88
C PHE A 17 2.57 -16.22 -3.11
N GLU A 18 3.81 -16.71 -3.00
CA GLU A 18 4.99 -15.90 -3.27
C GLU A 18 4.99 -15.39 -4.72
N THR A 19 4.71 -16.27 -5.68
CA THR A 19 4.58 -15.89 -7.10
C THR A 19 3.50 -14.83 -7.31
N MET A 20 2.34 -14.99 -6.66
CA MET A 20 1.24 -14.02 -6.76
C MET A 20 1.61 -12.65 -6.15
N LEU A 21 2.32 -12.64 -5.03
CA LEU A 21 2.79 -11.41 -4.39
C LEU A 21 3.80 -10.67 -5.26
N GLN A 22 4.77 -11.39 -5.86
CA GLN A 22 5.74 -10.79 -6.78
C GLN A 22 5.04 -10.18 -8.01
N SER A 23 4.05 -10.88 -8.58
CA SER A 23 3.26 -10.36 -9.70
C SER A 23 2.48 -9.09 -9.31
N ARG A 24 1.82 -9.09 -8.16
CA ARG A 24 1.08 -7.90 -7.67
C ARG A 24 2.02 -6.72 -7.39
N LYS A 25 3.20 -6.98 -6.82
CA LYS A 25 4.23 -5.95 -6.60
C LYS A 25 4.63 -5.30 -7.93
N ALA A 26 4.98 -6.11 -8.93
CA ALA A 26 5.36 -5.60 -10.25
C ALA A 26 4.23 -4.79 -10.91
N GLN A 27 2.97 -5.21 -10.76
CA GLN A 27 1.82 -4.47 -11.25
C GLN A 27 1.68 -3.10 -10.57
N ILE A 28 1.83 -3.03 -9.24
CA ILE A 28 1.77 -1.77 -8.49
C ILE A 28 2.91 -0.84 -8.89
N GLU A 29 4.13 -1.36 -8.98
CA GLU A 29 5.31 -0.58 -9.38
C GLU A 29 5.14 -0.03 -10.81
N SER A 30 4.62 -0.83 -11.74
CA SER A 30 4.30 -0.38 -13.09
C SER A 30 3.22 0.72 -13.08
N LEU A 31 2.14 0.54 -12.30
CA LEU A 31 1.09 1.54 -12.20
C LEU A 31 1.60 2.87 -11.65
N LEU A 32 2.44 2.82 -10.61
CA LEU A 32 3.09 4.01 -10.04
C LEU A 32 4.01 4.69 -11.05
N HIS A 33 4.76 3.93 -11.85
CA HIS A 33 5.63 4.51 -12.89
C HIS A 33 4.85 5.28 -13.96
N TYR A 34 3.65 4.82 -14.31
CA TYR A 34 2.80 5.44 -15.32
C TYR A 34 1.79 6.44 -14.74
N MET A 35 1.77 6.64 -13.42
CA MET A 35 0.91 7.64 -12.79
C MET A 35 1.68 8.97 -12.76
N PRO A 36 1.29 9.96 -13.57
CA PRO A 36 1.88 11.29 -13.45
C PRO A 36 1.49 11.84 -12.08
N LEU A 37 2.47 11.97 -11.19
CA LEU A 37 2.28 12.72 -9.97
C LEU A 37 2.21 14.21 -10.33
N PRO A 38 1.28 14.98 -9.73
CA PRO A 38 1.26 16.42 -9.90
C PRO A 38 2.61 17.01 -9.47
N ALA A 39 3.02 18.08 -10.13
CA ALA A 39 4.22 18.80 -9.72
C ALA A 39 4.01 19.36 -8.30
N ILE A 40 5.08 19.54 -7.53
CA ILE A 40 4.94 20.04 -6.14
C ILE A 40 4.26 21.42 -6.14
N GLU A 41 4.47 22.20 -7.19
CA GLU A 41 3.87 23.52 -7.39
C GLU A 41 2.35 23.45 -7.69
N GLU A 42 1.85 22.29 -8.12
CA GLU A 42 0.41 22.03 -8.35
C GLU A 42 -0.30 21.54 -7.07
N LEU A 43 0.45 21.20 -6.02
CA LEU A 43 -0.09 20.81 -4.73
C LEU A 43 -0.37 22.06 -3.90
N VAL A 44 -1.64 22.29 -3.58
CA VAL A 44 -2.03 23.31 -2.60
C VAL A 44 -1.61 22.82 -1.22
N ASP A 45 -0.81 23.60 -0.48
CA ASP A 45 -0.48 23.29 0.90
C ASP A 45 -1.76 23.38 1.76
N PRO A 46 -2.26 22.26 2.30
CA PRO A 46 -3.51 22.26 3.07
C PRO A 46 -3.40 23.03 4.39
N LEU A 47 -2.18 23.35 4.83
CA LEU A 47 -1.91 24.16 6.02
C LEU A 47 -1.73 25.64 5.71
N GLN A 48 -1.65 26.04 4.43
CA GLN A 48 -1.36 27.42 4.03
C GLN A 48 -2.37 28.44 4.54
N ASN A 49 -3.63 28.02 4.71
CA ASN A 49 -4.72 28.85 5.21
C ASN A 49 -5.35 28.27 6.50
N MET A 50 -4.69 27.32 7.15
CA MET A 50 -5.23 26.73 8.37
C MET A 50 -4.97 27.67 9.53
N GLU A 51 -5.99 28.43 9.91
CA GLU A 51 -5.96 29.23 11.14
C GLU A 51 -6.21 28.30 12.33
N ASN A 52 -5.45 28.51 13.40
CA ASN A 52 -5.71 27.85 14.67
C ASN A 52 -7.10 28.28 15.15
N LEU A 53 -8.02 27.33 15.34
CA LEU A 53 -9.27 27.60 16.04
C LEU A 53 -8.92 27.97 17.48
N GLU A 54 -9.38 29.15 17.92
CA GLU A 54 -9.31 29.50 19.33
C GLU A 54 -10.06 28.44 20.13
N ASP A 55 -9.37 27.84 21.08
CA ASP A 55 -9.96 26.91 22.03
C ASP A 55 -10.91 27.71 22.92
N PHE A 56 -12.22 27.60 22.66
CA PHE A 56 -13.21 28.14 23.57
C PHE A 56 -13.22 27.24 24.79
N GLU A 57 -12.47 27.62 25.82
CA GLU A 57 -12.52 26.98 27.13
C GLU A 57 -13.99 26.78 27.52
N HIS A 58 -14.40 25.52 27.68
CA HIS A 58 -15.71 25.17 28.20
C HIS A 58 -15.83 25.76 29.62
N GLN A 59 -16.61 26.84 29.75
CA GLN A 59 -16.98 27.42 31.05
C GLN A 59 -17.77 26.45 31.93
#